data_AF-A0A9D4Y2H0-F1
#
_entry.id   AF-A0A9D4Y2H0-F1
#
_cell.length_a   1.000
_cell.length_b   1.000
_cell.length_c   1.000
_cell.angle_alpha   90.00
_cell.angle_beta   90.00
_cell.angle_gamma   90.00
#
_symmetry.space_group_name_H-M   'P 1'
#
loop_
_entity.id
_entity.type
_entity.pdbx_description
1 polymer ?
#
loop_
_entity_poly.entity_id
_entity_poly.type
_entity_poly.pdbx_seq_one_letter_code
_entity_poly.pdbx_strand_id
1 'polypeptide(L)'
;MLSNLQLHSTQRITILALRLSFLLIFSSLFPTSHSYPSRTHITIYASCSQEKYQPNTPFKSNLNSFLSSVATSSSEVTYDSFAIGNDTSTGGGVVYVLYQCRGDLHPLDCSKCVGRCVNQIGLVCPYSLGASLQFEGCYVRYEHSGDLLGKLDTGVRYKKCSKGVSSDVEFFRRRDDVLEDLQTANGFRVSSSGLVQGFAQCLGDLSVSDCSTCLVDAVGKMKSLCGSAAAVDVFLGQCYARYWASGYYDERDSHNDDQVGKSVAIIVGVFGGLAVLVVLLSICKKAAG
;
A
#
# COMPACT_ATOMS: atom_id res chain seq x y z
N MET A 1 30.55 -38.59 49.25
CA MET A 1 30.96 -37.43 48.43
C MET A 1 30.26 -37.36 47.06
N LEU A 2 29.86 -38.48 46.43
CA LEU A 2 29.18 -38.49 45.12
C LEU A 2 27.72 -37.97 45.11
N SER A 3 26.93 -38.16 46.17
CA SER A 3 25.51 -37.78 46.18
C SER A 3 25.25 -36.27 46.17
N ASN A 4 26.18 -35.46 46.72
CA ASN A 4 26.06 -33.99 46.73
C ASN A 4 26.36 -33.36 45.35
N LEU A 5 27.16 -34.03 44.50
CA LEU A 5 27.46 -33.56 43.14
C LEU A 5 26.29 -33.81 42.18
N GLN A 6 25.57 -34.92 42.33
CA GLN A 6 24.39 -35.21 41.49
C GLN A 6 23.21 -34.28 41.80
N LEU A 7 22.99 -33.93 43.08
CA LEU A 7 21.93 -33.01 43.49
C LEU A 7 22.17 -31.58 42.96
N HIS A 8 23.42 -31.12 42.99
CA HIS A 8 23.78 -29.81 42.41
C HIS A 8 23.64 -29.78 40.88
N SER A 9 23.90 -30.91 40.21
CA SER A 9 23.75 -31.03 38.76
C SER A 9 22.29 -31.03 38.32
N THR A 10 21.43 -31.80 39.01
CA THR A 10 19.99 -31.84 38.71
C THR A 10 19.30 -30.50 38.99
N GLN A 11 19.74 -29.79 40.04
CA GLN A 11 19.24 -28.45 40.38
C GLN A 11 19.65 -27.39 39.35
N ARG A 12 20.87 -27.45 38.81
CA ARG A 12 21.30 -26.55 37.72
C ARG A 12 20.54 -26.80 36.42
N ILE A 13 20.27 -28.07 36.10
CA ILE A 13 19.50 -28.45 34.90
C ILE A 13 18.04 -27.98 35.00
N THR A 14 17.41 -28.12 36.17
CA THR A 14 16.04 -27.64 36.39
C THR A 14 15.93 -26.13 36.32
N ILE A 15 16.90 -25.38 36.88
CA ILE A 15 16.92 -23.91 36.76
C ILE A 15 17.11 -23.47 35.30
N LEU A 16 17.98 -24.15 34.54
CA LEU A 16 18.20 -23.84 33.13
C LEU A 16 16.96 -24.13 32.28
N ALA A 17 16.29 -25.26 32.54
CA ALA A 17 15.03 -25.63 31.88
C ALA A 17 13.91 -24.62 32.19
N LEU A 18 13.81 -24.17 33.45
CA LEU A 18 12.80 -23.18 33.86
C LEU A 18 13.03 -21.81 33.22
N ARG A 19 14.30 -21.40 33.04
CA ARG A 19 14.65 -20.17 32.30
C ARG A 19 14.38 -20.30 30.81
N LEU A 20 14.64 -21.45 30.20
CA LEU A 20 14.31 -21.71 28.79
C LEU A 20 12.80 -21.70 28.57
N SER A 21 12.02 -22.33 29.45
CA SER A 21 10.56 -22.31 29.38
C SER A 21 10.00 -20.90 29.57
N PHE A 22 10.58 -20.10 30.47
CA PHE A 22 10.17 -18.72 30.67
C PHE A 22 10.49 -17.84 29.45
N LEU A 23 11.65 -18.03 28.80
CA LEU A 23 12.02 -17.35 27.55
C LEU A 23 11.08 -17.73 26.39
N LEU A 24 10.71 -19.00 26.27
CA LEU A 24 9.77 -19.48 25.24
C LEU A 24 8.36 -18.91 25.45
N ILE A 25 7.89 -18.86 26.70
CA ILE A 25 6.59 -18.26 27.06
C ILE A 25 6.60 -16.74 26.79
N PHE A 26 7.69 -16.04 27.12
CA PHE A 26 7.83 -14.62 26.80
C PHE A 26 7.87 -14.37 25.29
N SER A 27 8.51 -15.25 24.51
CA SER A 27 8.52 -15.15 23.05
C SER A 27 7.13 -15.38 22.41
N SER A 28 6.27 -16.18 23.04
CA SER A 28 4.87 -16.37 22.60
C SER A 28 3.90 -15.25 23.02
N LEU A 29 4.32 -14.37 23.94
CA LEU A 29 3.53 -13.24 24.44
C LEU A 29 3.79 -11.93 23.68
N PHE A 30 4.81 -11.90 22.82
CA PHE A 30 4.90 -10.83 21.84
C PHE A 30 3.89 -11.16 20.73
N PRO A 31 2.84 -10.34 20.50
CA PRO A 31 2.09 -10.45 19.27
C PRO A 31 3.12 -10.28 18.15
N THR A 32 3.36 -11.35 17.40
CA THR A 32 4.00 -11.21 16.08
C THR A 32 3.08 -10.29 15.32
N SER A 33 3.43 -9.00 15.27
CA SER A 33 2.89 -8.09 14.28
C SER A 33 3.27 -8.72 12.95
N HIS A 34 2.34 -9.51 12.40
CA HIS A 34 2.34 -9.82 10.99
C HIS A 34 2.04 -8.48 10.33
N SER A 35 3.08 -7.65 10.18
CA SER A 35 3.12 -6.66 9.14
C SER A 35 3.03 -7.44 7.85
N TYR A 36 1.79 -7.72 7.42
CA TYR A 36 1.54 -8.00 6.02
C TYR A 36 2.29 -6.90 5.27
N PRO A 37 3.24 -7.24 4.38
CA PRO A 37 3.89 -6.22 3.58
C PRO A 37 2.76 -5.51 2.87
N SER A 38 2.49 -4.27 3.30
CA SER A 38 1.47 -3.43 2.71
C SER A 38 1.90 -3.32 1.24
N ARG A 39 1.13 -3.95 0.34
CA ARG A 39 1.41 -4.02 -1.10
C ARG A 39 1.19 -2.65 -1.75
N THR A 40 1.77 -1.60 -1.18
CA THR A 40 1.58 -0.19 -1.51
C THR A 40 2.11 0.18 -2.88
N HIS A 41 2.96 -0.66 -3.48
CA HIS A 41 3.67 -0.39 -4.72
C HIS A 41 3.07 -1.10 -5.94
N ILE A 42 1.95 -1.81 -5.79
CA ILE A 42 1.26 -2.41 -6.94
C ILE A 42 0.66 -1.29 -7.77
N THR A 43 1.02 -1.25 -9.05
CA THR A 43 0.47 -0.29 -10.01
C THR A 43 -0.98 -0.60 -10.32
N ILE A 44 -1.84 0.42 -10.16
CA ILE A 44 -3.26 0.35 -10.54
C ILE A 44 -3.44 0.89 -11.95
N TYR A 45 -3.03 2.15 -12.18
CA TYR A 45 -3.07 2.77 -13.51
C TYR A 45 -2.04 3.89 -13.62
N ALA A 46 -1.75 4.25 -14.86
CA ALA A 46 -1.00 5.46 -15.21
C ALA A 46 -1.70 6.19 -16.36
N SER A 47 -1.59 7.51 -16.37
CA SER A 47 -2.11 8.36 -17.45
C SER A 47 -1.07 9.41 -17.79
N CYS A 48 -0.85 9.64 -19.08
CA CYS A 48 0.13 10.59 -19.58
C CYS A 48 -0.55 11.56 -20.56
N SER A 49 -0.24 12.84 -20.45
CA SER A 49 -0.70 13.85 -21.42
C SER A 49 -0.10 13.56 -22.80
N GLN A 50 -0.83 13.97 -23.85
CA GLN A 50 -0.34 13.89 -25.23
C GLN A 50 0.76 14.90 -25.48
N GLU A 51 0.67 16.09 -24.87
CA GLU A 51 1.66 17.14 -25.01
C GLU A 51 2.95 16.76 -24.29
N LYS A 52 4.08 17.07 -24.95
CA LYS A 52 5.42 16.73 -24.48
C LYS A 52 6.25 17.98 -24.26
N TYR A 53 7.08 17.97 -23.21
CA TYR A 53 8.12 18.98 -23.00
C TYR A 53 9.43 18.57 -23.65
N GLN A 54 10.26 19.55 -24.01
CA GLN A 54 11.63 19.30 -24.45
C GLN A 54 12.57 19.14 -23.24
N PRO A 55 13.59 18.26 -23.32
CA PRO A 55 14.45 17.94 -22.17
C PRO A 55 15.12 19.15 -21.49
N ASN A 56 15.50 20.16 -22.27
CA ASN A 56 16.24 21.33 -21.80
C ASN A 56 15.32 22.55 -21.58
N THR A 57 14.22 22.35 -20.87
CA THR A 57 13.23 23.39 -20.56
C THR A 57 13.18 23.69 -19.06
N PRO A 58 12.82 24.93 -18.66
CA PRO A 58 12.55 25.25 -17.26
C PRO A 58 11.53 24.31 -16.62
N PHE A 59 10.52 23.88 -17.39
CA PHE A 59 9.54 22.88 -16.97
C PHE A 59 10.19 21.61 -16.40
N LYS A 60 11.20 21.03 -17.07
CA LYS A 60 11.86 19.81 -16.59
C LYS A 60 12.57 20.02 -15.26
N SER A 61 13.31 21.12 -15.12
CA SER A 61 14.01 21.45 -13.87
C SER A 61 13.02 21.66 -12.72
N ASN A 62 11.93 22.38 -12.98
CA ASN A 62 10.88 22.65 -12.00
C ASN A 62 10.16 21.36 -11.58
N LEU A 63 9.81 20.50 -12.55
CA LEU A 63 9.20 19.20 -12.28
C LEU A 63 10.11 18.32 -11.40
N ASN A 64 11.40 18.23 -11.70
CA ASN A 64 12.34 17.44 -10.89
C ASN A 64 12.45 17.97 -9.45
N SER A 65 12.47 19.30 -9.29
CA SER A 65 12.50 19.95 -7.97
C SER A 65 11.24 19.59 -7.17
N PHE A 66 10.05 19.69 -7.79
CA PHE A 66 8.78 19.44 -7.12
C PHE A 66 8.53 17.97 -6.81
N LEU A 67 8.93 17.06 -7.69
CA LEU A 67 8.91 15.63 -7.38
C LEU A 67 9.81 15.31 -6.18
N SER A 68 10.92 16.04 -5.99
CA SER A 68 11.79 15.91 -4.81
C SER A 68 11.12 16.48 -3.54
N SER A 69 10.42 17.61 -3.65
CA SER A 69 9.63 18.18 -2.55
C SER A 69 8.50 17.24 -2.12
N VAL A 70 7.80 16.63 -3.07
CA VAL A 70 6.77 15.61 -2.84
C VAL A 70 7.34 14.42 -2.06
N ALA A 71 8.49 13.89 -2.47
CA ALA A 71 9.14 12.79 -1.76
C ALA A 71 9.53 13.17 -0.32
N THR A 72 10.00 14.41 -0.10
CA THR A 72 10.35 14.91 1.24
C THR A 72 9.11 15.08 2.13
N SER A 73 8.09 15.79 1.64
CA SER A 73 6.85 16.10 2.36
C SER A 73 6.09 14.83 2.78
N SER A 74 6.14 13.77 1.96
CA SER A 74 5.47 12.49 2.24
C SER A 74 5.95 11.74 3.48
N SER A 75 7.03 12.21 4.11
CA SER A 75 7.49 11.68 5.41
C SER A 75 6.78 12.31 6.62
N GLU A 76 6.05 13.42 6.41
CA GLU A 76 5.39 14.20 7.47
C GLU A 76 3.87 14.19 7.32
N VAL A 77 3.38 14.33 6.09
CA VAL A 77 1.95 14.42 5.79
C VAL A 77 1.54 13.41 4.71
N THR A 78 0.25 13.08 4.65
CA THR A 78 -0.29 12.10 3.69
C THR A 78 -0.82 12.73 2.41
N TYR A 79 -0.90 14.06 2.36
CA TYR A 79 -1.33 14.84 1.21
C TYR A 79 -0.60 16.18 1.23
N ASP A 80 -0.13 16.61 0.06
CA ASP A 80 0.40 17.95 -0.14
C ASP A 80 0.34 18.31 -1.63
N SER A 81 0.45 19.60 -1.91
CA SER A 81 0.47 20.14 -3.27
C SER A 81 1.46 21.27 -3.41
N PHE A 82 2.16 21.30 -4.55
CA PHE A 82 3.18 22.27 -4.90
C PHE A 82 2.82 22.94 -6.23
N ALA A 83 3.01 24.25 -6.31
CA ALA A 83 2.71 25.03 -7.51
C ALA A 83 3.77 26.10 -7.74
N ILE A 84 4.11 26.36 -9.01
CA ILE A 84 4.84 27.56 -9.43
C ILE A 84 3.84 28.50 -10.09
N GLY A 85 3.67 29.69 -9.50
CA GLY A 85 2.80 30.75 -10.02
C GLY A 85 3.58 31.88 -10.70
N ASN A 86 3.18 32.16 -11.95
CA ASN A 86 3.46 33.32 -12.82
C ASN A 86 4.91 33.78 -13.05
N ASP A 87 5.49 33.32 -14.16
CA ASP A 87 6.24 34.23 -15.03
C ASP A 87 5.52 34.31 -16.39
N THR A 88 4.79 35.42 -16.58
CA THR A 88 4.13 35.79 -17.84
C THR A 88 5.12 36.20 -18.92
N SER A 89 6.43 36.15 -18.65
CA SER A 89 7.45 36.30 -19.67
C SER A 89 7.66 34.97 -20.41
N THR A 90 6.86 34.75 -21.46
CA THR A 90 7.22 33.95 -22.65
C THR A 90 8.18 32.76 -22.42
N GLY A 91 7.68 31.62 -21.93
CA GLY A 91 8.34 30.31 -22.14
C GLY A 91 8.32 29.30 -20.99
N GLY A 92 7.21 28.59 -20.82
CA GLY A 92 7.18 27.18 -20.41
C GLY A 92 7.94 26.77 -19.14
N GLY A 93 7.32 26.96 -17.97
CA GLY A 93 7.88 26.46 -16.69
C GLY A 93 6.87 26.22 -15.56
N VAL A 94 5.58 26.46 -15.79
CA VAL A 94 4.53 26.24 -14.78
C VAL A 94 4.32 24.75 -14.59
N VAL A 95 4.40 24.31 -13.33
CA VAL A 95 4.18 22.93 -12.90
C VAL A 95 3.33 22.96 -11.63
N TYR A 96 2.27 22.17 -11.64
CA TYR A 96 1.50 21.80 -10.46
C TYR A 96 1.77 20.34 -10.16
N VAL A 97 2.02 19.99 -8.90
CA VAL A 97 2.22 18.60 -8.46
C VAL A 97 1.43 18.38 -7.18
N LEU A 98 0.76 17.25 -7.07
CA LEU A 98 0.21 16.77 -5.79
C LEU A 98 0.58 15.32 -5.57
N TYR A 99 0.49 14.91 -4.30
CA TYR A 99 0.45 13.51 -3.95
C TYR A 99 -0.62 13.25 -2.90
N GLN A 100 -1.10 12.01 -2.87
CA GLN A 100 -2.04 11.54 -1.87
C GLN A 100 -1.68 10.09 -1.51
N CYS A 101 -1.29 9.86 -0.28
CA CYS A 101 -1.17 8.53 0.30
C CYS A 101 -2.55 8.04 0.76
N ARG A 102 -2.70 6.71 0.81
CA ARG A 102 -3.89 6.08 1.37
C ARG A 102 -4.01 6.43 2.86
N GLY A 103 -5.22 6.78 3.31
CA GLY A 103 -5.42 7.41 4.62
C GLY A 103 -5.12 6.55 5.85
N ASP A 104 -4.93 5.25 5.67
CA ASP A 104 -4.54 4.28 6.71
C ASP A 104 -3.03 4.01 6.78
N LEU A 105 -2.21 4.62 5.91
CA LEU A 105 -0.77 4.37 5.88
C LEU A 105 -0.02 5.19 6.94
N HIS A 106 0.94 4.53 7.58
CA HIS A 106 1.93 5.20 8.41
C HIS A 106 2.84 6.08 7.53
N PRO A 107 3.35 7.24 8.01
CA PRO A 107 4.17 8.15 7.21
C PRO A 107 5.38 7.49 6.53
N LEU A 108 6.00 6.52 7.21
CA LEU A 108 7.11 5.74 6.62
C LEU A 108 6.70 4.95 5.36
N ASP A 109 5.50 4.37 5.34
CA ASP A 109 5.01 3.61 4.19
C ASP A 109 4.48 4.53 3.09
N CYS A 110 3.90 5.67 3.48
CA CYS A 110 3.55 6.76 2.57
C CYS A 110 4.80 7.25 1.81
N SER A 111 5.87 7.61 2.53
CA SER A 111 7.11 8.09 1.94
C SER A 111 7.77 7.06 1.00
N LYS A 112 7.77 5.78 1.39
CA LYS A 112 8.25 4.70 0.49
C LYS A 112 7.41 4.58 -0.77
N CYS A 113 6.08 4.68 -0.67
CA CYS A 113 5.19 4.61 -1.81
C CYS A 113 5.41 5.78 -2.75
N VAL A 114 5.39 7.00 -2.21
CA VAL A 114 5.57 8.24 -2.98
C VAL A 114 6.94 8.28 -3.64
N GLY A 115 8.01 7.92 -2.91
CA GLY A 115 9.35 7.83 -3.48
C GLY A 115 9.45 6.84 -4.65
N ARG A 116 8.78 5.68 -4.56
CA ARG A 116 8.68 4.74 -5.70
C ARG A 116 7.89 5.34 -6.86
N CYS A 117 6.79 6.03 -6.58
CA CYS A 117 5.94 6.65 -7.58
C CYS A 117 6.72 7.73 -8.35
N VAL A 118 7.44 8.61 -7.64
CA VAL A 118 8.33 9.63 -8.21
C VAL A 118 9.41 9.02 -9.11
N ASN A 119 10.02 7.91 -8.69
CA ASN A 119 11.04 7.23 -9.49
C ASN A 119 10.48 6.54 -10.75
N GLN A 120 9.20 6.15 -10.74
CA GLN A 120 8.57 5.44 -11.86
C GLN A 120 7.80 6.36 -12.82
N ILE A 121 7.22 7.46 -12.36
CA ILE A 121 6.33 8.29 -13.18
C ILE A 121 7.00 8.83 -14.44
N GLY A 122 8.30 9.19 -14.37
CA GLY A 122 9.07 9.62 -15.53
C GLY A 122 9.41 8.50 -16.53
N LEU A 123 9.50 7.25 -16.05
CA LEU A 123 9.71 6.07 -16.90
C LEU A 123 8.40 5.67 -17.60
N VAL A 124 7.28 5.75 -16.87
CA VAL A 124 5.95 5.40 -17.37
C VAL A 124 5.40 6.48 -18.32
N CYS A 125 5.65 7.75 -18.03
CA CYS A 125 5.24 8.88 -18.85
C CYS A 125 6.44 9.72 -19.34
N PRO A 126 7.24 9.23 -20.31
CA PRO A 126 8.38 9.96 -20.81
C PRO A 126 7.97 11.31 -21.41
N TYR A 127 8.62 12.38 -20.96
CA TYR A 127 8.49 13.74 -21.47
C TYR A 127 7.07 14.35 -21.45
N SER A 128 6.08 13.76 -20.77
CA SER A 128 4.72 14.31 -20.73
C SER A 128 4.62 15.57 -19.88
N LEU A 129 3.87 16.58 -20.36
CA LEU A 129 3.53 17.80 -19.62
C LEU A 129 2.55 17.57 -18.47
N GLY A 130 1.80 16.47 -18.49
CA GLY A 130 1.02 16.00 -17.36
C GLY A 130 1.12 14.48 -17.22
N ALA A 131 1.17 14.01 -15.99
CA ALA A 131 1.12 12.58 -15.71
C ALA A 131 0.41 12.29 -14.39
N SER A 132 -0.16 11.09 -14.30
CA SER A 132 -0.75 10.54 -13.09
C SER A 132 -0.27 9.11 -12.93
N LEU A 133 0.15 8.72 -11.73
CA LEU A 133 0.48 7.36 -11.40
C LEU A 133 -0.17 6.97 -10.08
N GLN A 134 -1.04 5.97 -10.14
CA GLN A 134 -1.75 5.42 -8.99
C GLN A 134 -1.15 4.06 -8.63
N PHE A 135 -0.60 3.97 -7.44
CA PHE A 135 -0.34 2.70 -6.76
C PHE A 135 -1.43 2.40 -5.73
N GLU A 136 -1.44 1.16 -5.25
CA GLU A 136 -2.28 0.72 -4.13
C GLU A 136 -2.16 1.58 -2.87
N GLY A 137 -0.99 2.17 -2.60
CA GLY A 137 -0.74 2.97 -1.41
C GLY A 137 -0.71 4.48 -1.63
N CYS A 138 -0.55 4.97 -2.85
CA CYS A 138 -0.38 6.39 -3.11
C CYS A 138 -0.66 6.78 -4.55
N TYR A 139 -0.93 8.06 -4.74
CA TYR A 139 -1.16 8.71 -6.01
C TYR A 139 -0.19 9.90 -6.15
N VAL A 140 0.41 10.07 -7.33
CA VAL A 140 1.16 11.27 -7.69
C VAL A 140 0.63 11.78 -9.02
N ARG A 141 0.34 13.07 -9.09
CA ARG A 141 -0.10 13.75 -10.32
C ARG A 141 0.68 15.04 -10.49
N TYR A 142 1.11 15.30 -11.73
CA TYR A 142 1.57 16.62 -12.12
C TYR A 142 0.93 17.08 -13.41
N GLU A 143 0.84 18.39 -13.61
CA GLU A 143 0.29 18.99 -14.82
C GLU A 143 0.88 20.38 -15.06
N HIS A 144 0.90 20.79 -16.33
CA HIS A 144 1.36 22.11 -16.74
C HIS A 144 0.27 23.19 -16.60
N SER A 145 -1.01 22.82 -16.71
CA SER A 145 -2.14 23.71 -16.54
C SER A 145 -2.53 23.84 -15.07
N GLY A 146 -3.02 25.01 -14.66
CA GLY A 146 -3.46 25.30 -13.29
C GLY A 146 -4.80 24.69 -12.89
N ASP A 147 -5.43 23.93 -13.78
CA ASP A 147 -6.76 23.34 -13.61
C ASP A 147 -6.77 22.08 -12.71
N LEU A 148 -5.66 21.78 -12.05
CA LEU A 148 -5.43 20.53 -11.31
C LEU A 148 -5.94 20.54 -9.87
N LEU A 149 -6.00 21.70 -9.20
CA LEU A 149 -6.30 21.80 -7.76
C LEU A 149 -7.71 22.31 -7.48
N GLY A 150 -8.43 21.64 -6.58
CA GLY A 150 -9.70 22.08 -6.02
C GLY A 150 -10.89 22.03 -6.99
N LYS A 151 -10.69 21.45 -8.18
CA LYS A 151 -11.73 21.30 -9.20
C LYS A 151 -12.31 19.90 -9.15
N LEU A 152 -13.62 19.80 -8.92
CA LEU A 152 -14.32 18.52 -8.94
C LEU A 152 -14.27 17.90 -10.35
N ASP A 153 -13.74 16.68 -10.43
CA ASP A 153 -13.73 15.87 -11.63
C ASP A 153 -14.14 14.43 -11.28
N THR A 154 -15.34 14.06 -11.72
CA THR A 154 -15.93 12.72 -11.54
C THR A 154 -15.79 11.83 -12.78
N GLY A 155 -14.94 12.22 -13.73
CA GLY A 155 -14.57 11.42 -14.89
C GLY A 155 -13.87 10.14 -14.48
N VAL A 156 -14.31 8.99 -15.03
CA VAL A 156 -13.70 7.67 -14.73
C VAL A 156 -12.28 7.62 -15.31
N ARG A 157 -11.29 7.39 -14.44
CA ARG A 157 -9.87 7.23 -14.80
C ARG A 157 -9.46 5.78 -14.91
N TYR A 158 -9.98 4.93 -14.02
CA TYR A 158 -9.75 3.49 -14.05
C TYR A 158 -10.94 2.76 -13.44
N LYS A 159 -11.25 1.57 -13.95
CA LYS A 159 -12.18 0.65 -13.31
C LYS A 159 -11.74 -0.80 -13.46
N LYS A 160 -12.06 -1.61 -12.46
CA LYS A 160 -11.90 -3.06 -12.50
C LYS A 160 -13.10 -3.71 -11.82
N CYS A 161 -13.72 -4.68 -12.50
CA CYS A 161 -14.78 -5.51 -11.94
C CYS A 161 -14.27 -6.94 -11.84
N SER A 162 -14.56 -7.64 -10.75
CA SER A 162 -14.35 -9.09 -10.65
C SER A 162 -15.44 -9.88 -11.39
N LYS A 163 -15.34 -11.21 -11.33
CA LYS A 163 -16.47 -12.09 -11.64
C LYS A 163 -17.68 -11.77 -10.77
N GLY A 164 -18.87 -11.95 -11.35
CA GLY A 164 -20.13 -11.72 -10.67
C GLY A 164 -20.48 -12.81 -9.65
N VAL A 165 -21.20 -12.42 -8.61
CA VAL A 165 -21.90 -13.31 -7.68
C VAL A 165 -23.36 -13.40 -8.15
N SER A 166 -23.88 -14.62 -8.33
CA SER A 166 -25.27 -14.83 -8.73
C SER A 166 -26.13 -15.18 -7.52
N SER A 167 -27.31 -14.56 -7.43
CA SER A 167 -28.39 -14.96 -6.51
C SER A 167 -28.05 -14.92 -5.01
N ASP A 168 -27.02 -14.18 -4.60
CA ASP A 168 -26.69 -13.95 -3.19
C ASP A 168 -27.27 -12.61 -2.71
N VAL A 169 -28.52 -12.65 -2.26
CA VAL A 169 -29.26 -11.47 -1.78
C VAL A 169 -28.57 -10.83 -0.59
N GLU A 170 -28.00 -11.63 0.30
CA GLU A 170 -27.36 -11.13 1.52
C GLU A 170 -26.03 -10.43 1.22
N PHE A 171 -25.25 -10.95 0.27
CA PHE A 171 -24.08 -10.25 -0.26
C PHE A 171 -24.46 -8.87 -0.80
N PHE A 172 -25.48 -8.77 -1.65
CA PHE A 172 -25.89 -7.50 -2.24
C PHE A 172 -26.38 -6.50 -1.20
N ARG A 173 -27.15 -6.96 -0.20
CA ARG A 173 -27.59 -6.12 0.92
C ARG A 173 -26.40 -5.57 1.71
N ARG A 174 -25.45 -6.44 2.10
CA ARG A 174 -24.24 -6.03 2.84
C ARG A 174 -23.32 -5.11 2.03
N ARG A 175 -23.21 -5.36 0.72
CA ARG A 175 -22.49 -4.48 -0.20
C ARG A 175 -23.13 -3.10 -0.21
N ASP A 176 -24.45 -3.01 -0.32
CA ASP A 176 -25.13 -1.73 -0.35
C ASP A 176 -24.99 -0.98 0.99
N ASP A 177 -25.02 -1.67 2.14
CA ASP A 177 -24.69 -1.07 3.46
C ASP A 177 -23.27 -0.45 3.46
N VAL A 178 -22.27 -1.21 2.97
CA VAL A 178 -20.87 -0.73 2.89
C VAL A 178 -20.77 0.47 1.95
N LEU A 179 -21.38 0.41 0.77
CA LEU A 179 -21.31 1.49 -0.22
C LEU A 179 -22.03 2.76 0.24
N GLU A 180 -23.14 2.64 0.98
CA GLU A 180 -23.82 3.78 1.61
C GLU A 180 -22.90 4.46 2.63
N ASP A 181 -22.26 3.67 3.48
CA ASP A 181 -21.33 4.16 4.49
C ASP A 181 -20.12 4.87 3.84
N LEU A 182 -19.50 4.28 2.83
CA LEU A 182 -18.33 4.88 2.16
C LEU A 182 -18.57 6.28 1.59
N GLN A 183 -19.80 6.64 1.22
CA GLN A 183 -20.12 7.95 0.66
C GLN A 183 -20.01 9.09 1.68
N THR A 184 -20.02 8.78 2.98
CA THR A 184 -19.90 9.81 4.03
C THR A 184 -18.43 10.04 4.45
N ALA A 185 -17.46 9.58 3.66
CA ALA A 185 -16.05 9.79 3.97
C ALA A 185 -15.71 11.29 4.01
N ASN A 186 -14.93 11.68 5.00
CA ASN A 186 -14.27 12.97 5.03
C ASN A 186 -12.76 12.74 4.77
N GLY A 187 -12.37 12.71 3.51
CA GLY A 187 -11.02 12.34 3.09
C GLY A 187 -10.85 10.84 2.86
N PHE A 188 -10.83 10.01 3.91
CA PHE A 188 -10.67 8.56 3.81
C PHE A 188 -11.64 7.82 4.72
N ARG A 189 -12.21 6.70 4.25
CA ARG A 189 -13.10 5.86 5.05
C ARG A 189 -12.94 4.39 4.71
N VAL A 190 -12.94 3.55 5.75
CA VAL A 190 -13.06 2.09 5.64
C VAL A 190 -14.43 1.70 6.18
N SER A 191 -15.05 0.72 5.54
CA SER A 191 -16.34 0.18 5.98
C SER A 191 -16.39 -1.34 5.78
N SER A 192 -17.21 -2.01 6.58
CA SER A 192 -17.42 -3.45 6.49
C SER A 192 -18.80 -3.86 6.98
N SER A 193 -19.43 -4.80 6.28
CA SER A 193 -20.67 -5.45 6.70
C SER A 193 -20.55 -6.96 6.46
N GLY A 194 -20.42 -7.74 7.54
CA GLY A 194 -20.19 -9.18 7.46
C GLY A 194 -18.91 -9.52 6.68
N LEU A 195 -19.06 -10.22 5.55
CA LEU A 195 -17.95 -10.59 4.68
C LEU A 195 -17.67 -9.54 3.59
N VAL A 196 -18.38 -8.42 3.52
CA VAL A 196 -18.08 -7.37 2.55
C VAL A 196 -17.26 -6.27 3.21
N GLN A 197 -16.17 -5.89 2.57
CA GLN A 197 -15.27 -4.82 3.01
C GLN A 197 -15.10 -3.81 1.90
N GLY A 198 -14.77 -2.58 2.26
CA GLY A 198 -14.44 -1.56 1.27
C GLY A 198 -13.78 -0.35 1.90
N PHE A 199 -13.20 0.49 1.04
CA PHE A 199 -12.73 1.80 1.42
C PHE A 199 -12.91 2.80 0.29
N ALA A 200 -13.00 4.06 0.65
CA ALA A 200 -13.15 5.19 -0.24
C ALA A 200 -12.22 6.32 0.17
N GLN A 201 -11.79 7.08 -0.82
CA GLN A 201 -10.88 8.19 -0.60
C GLN A 201 -11.11 9.33 -1.59
N CYS A 202 -11.07 10.55 -1.08
CA CYS A 202 -10.97 11.79 -1.85
C CYS A 202 -9.53 12.29 -1.85
N LEU A 203 -9.14 13.01 -2.89
CA LEU A 203 -7.92 13.82 -2.84
C LEU A 203 -8.11 14.99 -1.87
N GLY A 204 -7.02 15.36 -1.19
CA GLY A 204 -7.04 16.36 -0.12
C GLY A 204 -7.30 17.80 -0.56
N ASP A 205 -7.32 18.10 -1.87
CA ASP A 205 -7.71 19.40 -2.42
C ASP A 205 -9.22 19.62 -2.52
N LEU A 206 -10.04 18.58 -2.32
CA LEU A 206 -11.49 18.71 -2.36
C LEU A 206 -12.08 19.30 -1.08
N SER A 207 -13.13 20.11 -1.25
CA SER A 207 -14.01 20.49 -0.15
C SER A 207 -14.80 19.27 0.36
N VAL A 208 -15.36 19.36 1.57
CA VAL A 208 -16.19 18.28 2.14
C VAL A 208 -17.39 17.95 1.24
N SER A 209 -18.03 18.97 0.66
CA SER A 209 -19.17 18.79 -0.26
C SER A 209 -18.77 18.16 -1.59
N ASP A 210 -17.62 18.57 -2.16
CA ASP A 210 -17.13 18.01 -3.42
C ASP A 210 -16.66 16.57 -3.23
N CYS A 211 -16.04 16.26 -2.08
CA CYS A 211 -15.67 14.91 -1.72
C CYS A 211 -16.89 13.99 -1.65
N SER A 212 -17.94 14.40 -0.92
CA SER A 212 -19.21 13.67 -0.85
C SER A 212 -19.81 13.44 -2.24
N THR A 213 -19.88 14.50 -3.07
CA THR A 213 -20.39 14.42 -4.46
C THR A 213 -19.58 13.43 -5.30
N CYS A 214 -18.26 13.48 -5.23
CA CYS A 214 -17.39 12.57 -5.97
C CYS A 214 -17.61 11.11 -5.56
N LEU A 215 -17.75 10.84 -4.26
CA LEU A 215 -17.96 9.48 -3.77
C LEU A 215 -19.34 8.91 -4.10
N VAL A 216 -20.39 9.75 -4.08
CA VAL A 216 -21.71 9.39 -4.60
C VAL A 216 -21.61 8.95 -6.06
N ASP A 217 -20.90 9.72 -6.90
CA ASP A 217 -20.65 9.37 -8.29
C ASP A 217 -19.84 8.07 -8.43
N ALA A 218 -18.78 7.89 -7.63
CA ALA A 218 -17.96 6.68 -7.66
C ALA A 218 -18.80 5.43 -7.34
N VAL A 219 -19.64 5.48 -6.31
CA VAL A 219 -20.55 4.40 -5.94
C VAL A 219 -21.61 4.16 -7.02
N GLY A 220 -22.16 5.23 -7.61
CA GLY A 220 -23.08 5.12 -8.76
C GLY A 220 -22.43 4.43 -9.96
N LYS A 221 -21.16 4.73 -10.25
CA LYS A 221 -20.36 4.06 -11.29
C LYS A 221 -20.08 2.59 -10.95
N MET A 222 -19.84 2.24 -9.68
CA MET A 222 -19.71 0.84 -9.28
C MET A 222 -20.96 0.02 -9.59
N LYS A 223 -22.13 0.54 -9.20
CA LYS A 223 -23.42 -0.15 -9.40
C LYS A 223 -23.76 -0.28 -10.88
N SER A 224 -23.56 0.77 -11.67
CA SER A 224 -23.88 0.76 -13.11
C SER A 224 -22.87 -0.02 -13.97
N LEU A 225 -21.57 0.00 -13.64
CA LEU A 225 -20.52 -0.61 -14.46
C LEU A 225 -20.14 -2.03 -14.02
N CYS A 226 -20.39 -2.40 -12.77
CA CYS A 226 -19.94 -3.66 -12.16
C CYS A 226 -21.03 -4.32 -11.29
N GLY A 227 -22.30 -4.19 -11.67
CA GLY A 227 -23.46 -4.42 -10.79
C GLY A 227 -23.51 -5.74 -10.01
N SER A 228 -23.01 -6.86 -10.54
CA SER A 228 -23.00 -8.16 -9.86
C SER A 228 -21.63 -8.57 -9.30
N ALA A 229 -20.58 -7.79 -9.49
CA ALA A 229 -19.21 -8.19 -9.15
C ALA A 229 -19.01 -8.43 -7.64
N ALA A 230 -18.20 -9.43 -7.29
CA ALA A 230 -17.76 -9.72 -5.91
C ALA A 230 -16.77 -8.67 -5.37
N ALA A 231 -16.01 -8.03 -6.25
CA ALA A 231 -15.05 -6.98 -5.95
C ALA A 231 -14.99 -5.95 -7.08
N VAL A 232 -14.86 -4.68 -6.72
CA VAL A 232 -14.87 -3.57 -7.66
C VAL A 232 -13.91 -2.49 -7.22
N ASP A 233 -13.18 -1.97 -8.20
CA ASP A 233 -12.37 -0.77 -8.08
C ASP A 233 -12.90 0.29 -9.06
N VAL A 234 -13.21 1.49 -8.57
CA VAL A 234 -13.56 2.65 -9.41
C VAL A 234 -12.73 3.84 -8.95
N PHE A 235 -11.91 4.35 -9.86
CA PHE A 235 -11.10 5.56 -9.67
C PHE A 235 -11.62 6.65 -10.60
N LEU A 236 -12.04 7.76 -10.01
CA LEU A 236 -12.44 8.98 -10.70
C LEU A 236 -11.27 9.98 -10.69
N GLY A 237 -11.49 11.18 -11.22
CA GLY A 237 -10.47 12.24 -11.27
C GLY A 237 -9.96 12.64 -9.89
N GLN A 238 -10.88 12.82 -8.94
CA GLN A 238 -10.56 13.40 -7.62
C GLN A 238 -10.93 12.49 -6.43
N CYS A 239 -11.44 11.29 -6.67
CA CYS A 239 -11.73 10.32 -5.62
C CYS A 239 -11.76 8.90 -6.20
N TYR A 240 -11.77 7.90 -5.31
CA TYR A 240 -12.02 6.53 -5.68
C TYR A 240 -12.78 5.81 -4.56
N ALA A 241 -13.41 4.70 -4.93
CA ALA A 241 -13.97 3.77 -3.97
C ALA A 241 -13.64 2.33 -4.42
N ARG A 242 -13.57 1.43 -3.45
CA ARG A 242 -13.32 0.01 -3.68
C ARG A 242 -14.11 -0.84 -2.69
N TYR A 243 -14.56 -2.01 -3.13
CA TYR A 243 -15.10 -3.04 -2.24
C TYR A 243 -14.70 -4.44 -2.70
N TRP A 244 -14.70 -5.40 -1.78
CA TRP A 244 -14.48 -6.81 -2.05
C TRP A 244 -15.18 -7.69 -1.01
N ALA A 245 -15.59 -8.88 -1.41
CA ALA A 245 -15.96 -9.95 -0.49
C ALA A 245 -14.71 -10.60 0.13
N SER A 246 -14.74 -10.91 1.42
CA SER A 246 -13.73 -11.67 2.13
C SER A 246 -13.49 -13.01 1.44
N GLY A 247 -12.21 -13.38 1.27
CA GLY A 247 -11.81 -14.56 0.51
C GLY A 247 -11.70 -14.33 -1.00
N TYR A 248 -12.08 -13.14 -1.50
CA TYR A 248 -11.68 -12.71 -2.84
C TYR A 248 -10.20 -12.32 -2.81
N TYR A 249 -9.36 -13.18 -3.38
CA TYR A 249 -7.99 -12.84 -3.71
C TYR A 249 -7.92 -12.61 -5.21
N ASP A 250 -7.35 -11.46 -5.60
CA ASP A 250 -7.06 -11.17 -7.00
C ASP A 250 -6.00 -12.16 -7.48
N GLU A 251 -6.42 -13.23 -8.16
CA GLU A 251 -5.52 -14.12 -8.89
C GLU A 251 -4.87 -13.31 -10.02
N ARG A 252 -3.76 -12.64 -9.69
CA ARG A 252 -2.83 -12.08 -10.67
C ARG A 252 -1.56 -12.90 -10.63
N ASP A 253 -1.13 -13.36 -11.81
CA ASP A 253 0.07 -14.17 -12.05
C ASP A 253 1.28 -13.67 -11.26
N SER A 254 1.70 -14.46 -10.28
CA SER A 254 2.92 -14.24 -9.51
C SER A 254 4.13 -14.71 -10.31
N HIS A 255 4.70 -13.82 -11.11
CA HIS A 255 6.11 -13.91 -11.49
C HIS A 255 6.84 -12.78 -10.77
N ASN A 256 7.29 -13.02 -9.52
CA ASN A 256 8.50 -12.42 -8.91
C ASN A 256 8.57 -12.50 -7.36
N ASP A 257 7.53 -12.94 -6.65
CA ASP A 257 7.59 -13.03 -5.17
C ASP A 257 8.29 -14.32 -4.64
N ASP A 258 8.61 -15.28 -5.51
CA ASP A 258 9.21 -16.57 -5.14
C ASP A 258 10.66 -16.49 -4.61
N GLN A 259 11.35 -15.37 -4.83
CA GLN A 259 12.79 -15.29 -4.56
C GLN A 259 13.11 -15.02 -3.08
N VAL A 260 12.22 -14.32 -2.36
CA VAL A 260 12.41 -14.02 -0.93
C VAL A 260 12.05 -15.23 -0.06
N GLY A 261 10.95 -15.92 -0.35
CA GLY A 261 10.53 -17.11 0.37
C GLY A 261 11.53 -18.28 0.28
N LYS A 262 12.11 -18.49 -0.92
CA LYS A 262 13.16 -19.51 -1.12
C LYS A 262 14.45 -19.17 -0.36
N SER A 263 14.81 -17.89 -0.27
CA SER A 263 16.02 -17.45 0.44
C SER A 263 15.91 -17.66 1.96
N VAL A 264 14.74 -17.40 2.54
CA VAL A 264 14.51 -17.61 3.99
C VAL A 264 14.49 -19.10 4.34
N ALA A 265 13.88 -19.95 3.51
CA ALA A 265 13.84 -21.40 3.73
C ALA A 265 15.26 -22.04 3.73
N ILE A 266 16.14 -21.58 2.84
CA ILE A 266 17.53 -22.06 2.77
C ILE A 266 18.33 -21.66 4.01
N ILE A 267 18.19 -20.41 4.47
CA ILE A 267 18.91 -19.90 5.64
C ILE A 267 18.52 -20.69 6.90
N VAL A 268 17.22 -20.90 7.15
CA VAL A 268 16.74 -21.66 8.32
C VAL A 268 17.19 -23.13 8.26
N GLY A 269 17.17 -23.75 7.09
CA GLY A 269 17.64 -25.12 6.90
C GLY A 269 19.13 -25.30 7.20
N VAL A 270 19.98 -24.37 6.74
CA VAL A 270 21.44 -24.42 6.96
C VAL A 270 21.79 -24.21 8.43
N PHE A 271 21.20 -23.23 9.10
CA PHE A 271 21.46 -22.97 10.51
C PHE A 271 20.92 -24.08 11.42
N GLY A 272 19.75 -24.64 11.12
CA GLY A 272 19.19 -25.78 11.84
C GLY A 272 20.05 -27.03 11.70
N GLY A 273 20.51 -27.35 10.48
CA GLY A 273 21.39 -28.49 10.23
C GLY A 273 22.74 -28.40 10.94
N LEU A 274 23.35 -27.20 10.97
CA LEU A 274 24.62 -26.97 11.65
C LEU A 274 24.50 -27.18 13.17
N ALA A 275 23.40 -26.73 13.78
CA ALA A 275 23.17 -26.92 15.21
C ALA A 275 23.04 -28.41 15.59
N VAL A 276 22.33 -29.20 14.78
CA VAL A 276 22.18 -30.65 14.99
C VAL A 276 23.53 -31.36 14.84
N LEU A 277 24.33 -30.98 13.84
CA LEU A 277 25.67 -31.56 13.64
C LEU A 277 26.59 -31.32 14.85
N VAL A 278 26.60 -30.10 15.39
CA VAL A 278 27.41 -29.74 16.57
C VAL A 278 26.99 -30.55 17.80
N VAL A 279 25.67 -30.77 17.99
CA VAL A 279 25.16 -31.60 19.09
C VAL A 279 25.60 -33.06 18.92
N LEU A 280 25.47 -33.63 17.72
CA LEU A 280 25.91 -35.00 17.44
C LEU A 280 27.41 -35.19 17.66
N LEU A 281 28.24 -34.26 17.17
CA LEU A 281 29.69 -34.29 17.38
C LEU A 281 30.05 -34.18 18.87
N SER A 282 29.31 -33.39 19.65
CA SER A 282 29.51 -33.27 21.09
C SER A 282 29.14 -34.55 21.84
N ILE A 283 28.10 -35.27 21.39
CA ILE A 283 27.71 -36.57 21.95
C ILE A 283 28.75 -37.64 21.60
N CYS A 284 29.20 -37.70 20.33
CA CYS A 284 30.23 -38.64 19.90
C CYS A 284 31.55 -38.44 20.65
N LYS A 285 31.96 -37.17 20.86
CA LYS A 285 33.17 -36.85 21.63
C LYS A 285 33.07 -37.27 23.10
N LYS A 286 31.86 -37.27 23.67
CA LYS A 286 31.58 -37.69 25.05
C LYS A 286 31.45 -39.22 25.21
N ALA A 287 31.16 -39.94 24.12
CA ALA A 287 31.10 -41.40 24.11
C ALA A 287 32.46 -42.06 23.82
N ALA A 288 33.41 -41.30 23.27
CA ALA A 288 34.74 -41.78 22.87
C ALA A 288 35.87 -41.46 23.89
N GLY A 289 35.55 -40.93 25.06
CA GLY A 289 36.50 -40.66 26.15
C GLY A 289 35.87 -40.95 27.50
#